data_AF-A0A2K1YE06-F1
#
_entry.id   AF-A0A2K1YE06-F1
#
_cell.length_a   1.000
_cell.length_b   1.000
_cell.length_c   1.000
_cell.angle_alpha   90.00
_cell.angle_beta   90.00
_cell.angle_gamma   90.00
#
_symmetry.space_group_name_H-M   'P 1'
#
loop_
_entity.id
_entity.type
_entity.pdbx_description
1 polymer ?
#
loop_
_entity_poly.entity_id
_entity_poly.type
_entity_poly.pdbx_seq_one_letter_code
_entity_poly.pdbx_strand_id
1 'polypeptide(L)'
;YAWSRWFLDELVKIMERKRTTGSIVLPVFYHVDPSEVKNQTGSFAAAFVEQEKRFKEEMERVNGWRIALKEVSELAGMDLGDG
;
A
#
# COMPACT_ATOMS: atom_id res chain seq x y z
N TYR A 1 3.54 5.01 -6.85
CA TYR A 1 2.40 4.19 -6.42
C TYR A 1 1.50 4.93 -5.42
N ALA A 2 1.98 5.28 -4.22
CA ALA A 2 1.20 5.89 -3.12
C ALA A 2 0.52 7.25 -3.40
N TRP A 3 0.90 7.94 -4.47
CA TRP A 3 0.30 9.23 -4.86
C TRP A 3 -1.01 9.08 -5.63
N SER A 4 -1.33 7.89 -6.13
CA SER A 4 -2.53 7.65 -6.93
C SER A 4 -3.63 7.00 -6.09
N ARG A 5 -4.75 7.72 -5.94
CA ARG A 5 -5.98 7.18 -5.33
C ARG A 5 -6.38 5.86 -5.97
N TRP A 6 -6.36 5.80 -7.31
CA TRP A 6 -6.81 4.63 -8.05
C TRP A 6 -5.98 3.38 -7.72
N PHE A 7 -4.65 3.50 -7.68
CA PHE A 7 -3.79 2.37 -7.32
C PHE A 7 -3.98 1.92 -5.87
N LEU A 8 -4.22 2.85 -4.95
CA LEU A 8 -4.48 2.52 -3.54
C LEU A 8 -5.85 1.85 -3.34
N ASP A 9 -6.89 2.32 -4.03
CA ASP A 9 -8.22 1.69 -4.02
C ASP A 9 -8.17 0.28 -4.65
N GLU A 10 -7.38 0.11 -5.70
CA GLU A 10 -7.14 -1.19 -6.32
C GLU A 10 -6.43 -2.16 -5.36
N LEU A 11 -5.40 -1.68 -4.64
CA LEU A 11 -4.71 -2.48 -3.64
C LEU A 11 -5.66 -3.00 -2.55
N VAL A 12 -6.54 -2.14 -2.03
CA VAL A 12 -7.55 -2.54 -1.04
C VAL A 12 -8.39 -3.70 -1.57
N LYS A 13 -8.89 -3.60 -2.80
CA LYS A 13 -9.71 -4.66 -3.43
C LYS A 13 -8.92 -5.96 -3.63
N ILE A 14 -7.64 -5.88 -3.99
CA ILE A 14 -6.78 -7.05 -4.12
C ILE A 14 -6.63 -7.75 -2.76
N MET A 15 -6.39 -6.99 -1.70
CA MET A 15 -6.22 -7.54 -0.35
C MET A 15 -7.54 -8.08 0.22
N GLU A 16 -8.68 -7.46 -0.10
CA GLU A 16 -10.01 -8.01 0.20
C GLU A 16 -10.27 -9.33 -0.53
N ARG A 17 -9.93 -9.43 -1.82
CA ARG A 17 -10.03 -10.69 -2.55
C ARG A 17 -9.13 -11.76 -1.94
N LYS A 18 -7.87 -11.43 -1.62
CA LYS A 18 -6.98 -12.35 -0.92
C LYS A 18 -7.61 -12.92 0.35
N ARG A 19 -8.26 -12.08 1.18
CA ARG A 19 -8.96 -12.51 2.40
C ARG A 19 -10.17 -13.41 2.13
N THR A 20 -10.97 -13.07 1.13
CA THR A 20 -12.28 -13.69 0.92
C THR A 20 -12.22 -14.94 0.04
N THR A 21 -11.31 -14.99 -0.92
CA THR A 21 -11.19 -16.09 -1.89
C THR A 21 -9.93 -16.92 -1.71
N GLY A 22 -9.03 -16.55 -0.80
CA GLY A 22 -7.76 -17.25 -0.59
C GLY A 22 -6.77 -17.10 -1.74
N SER A 23 -6.97 -16.12 -2.62
CA SER A 23 -6.09 -15.89 -3.78
C SER A 23 -4.66 -15.57 -3.35
N ILE A 24 -3.69 -16.08 -4.12
CA ILE A 24 -2.28 -15.78 -3.91
C ILE A 24 -2.00 -14.38 -4.46
N VAL A 25 -1.37 -13.53 -3.65
CA VAL A 25 -0.87 -12.21 -4.02
C VAL A 25 0.65 -12.24 -3.84
N LEU A 26 1.38 -11.86 -4.88
CA LEU A 26 2.84 -11.75 -4.86
C LEU A 26 3.22 -10.28 -5.07
N PRO A 27 3.65 -9.57 -4.02
CA PRO A 27 4.13 -8.20 -4.18
C PRO A 27 5.50 -8.17 -4.87
N VAL A 28 5.68 -7.14 -5.70
CA VAL A 28 6.96 -6.75 -6.28
C VAL A 28 7.32 -5.38 -5.75
N PHE A 29 8.40 -5.30 -4.99
CA PHE A 29 8.93 -4.05 -4.45
C PHE A 29 10.02 -3.54 -5.40
N TYR A 30 9.70 -2.47 -6.14
CA TYR A 30 10.59 -1.91 -7.17
C TYR A 30 11.19 -0.59 -6.71
N HIS A 31 12.51 -0.57 -6.50
CA HIS A 31 13.26 0.55 -5.89
C HIS A 31 12.59 1.14 -4.65
N VAL A 32 12.00 0.28 -3.82
CA VAL A 32 11.40 0.67 -2.55
C VAL A 32 11.68 -0.42 -1.52
N ASP A 33 12.13 -0.01 -0.35
CA ASP A 33 12.29 -0.93 0.77
C ASP A 33 10.89 -1.37 1.26
N PRO A 34 10.60 -2.68 1.38
CA PRO A 34 9.34 -3.17 1.91
C PRO A 34 8.98 -2.59 3.28
N SER A 35 9.98 -2.23 4.10
CA SER A 35 9.79 -1.54 5.39
C SER A 35 9.26 -0.11 5.24
N GLU A 36 9.64 0.62 4.19
CA GLU A 36 9.04 1.91 3.88
C GLU A 36 7.57 1.77 3.50
N VAL A 37 7.23 0.72 2.74
CA VAL A 37 5.83 0.40 2.41
C VAL A 37 5.06 0.02 3.66
N LYS A 38 5.64 -0.82 4.53
CA LYS A 38 5.03 -1.32 5.78
C LYS A 38 4.72 -0.21 6.78
N ASN A 39 5.67 0.70 6.97
CA ASN A 39 5.58 1.75 7.97
C ASN A 39 5.08 3.08 7.38
N GLN A 40 4.84 3.11 6.07
CA GLN A 40 4.52 4.31 5.29
C GLN A 40 5.51 5.46 5.57
N THR A 41 6.81 5.15 5.54
CA THR A 41 7.91 6.12 5.69
C THR A 41 8.47 6.55 4.33
N GLY A 42 9.52 7.37 4.31
CA GLY A 42 10.15 7.81 3.06
C GLY A 42 9.16 8.50 2.11
N SER A 43 9.11 8.04 0.86
CA SER A 43 8.20 8.60 -0.15
C SER A 43 6.71 8.39 0.17
N PHE A 44 6.37 7.34 0.93
CA PHE A 44 5.00 7.05 1.35
C PHE A 44 4.52 8.05 2.40
N ALA A 45 5.39 8.49 3.32
CA ALA A 45 5.03 9.49 4.32
C ALA A 45 4.57 10.79 3.65
N ALA A 46 5.36 11.30 2.69
CA ALA A 46 5.01 12.50 1.94
C ALA A 46 3.70 12.35 1.16
N ALA A 47 3.48 11.18 0.54
CA ALA A 47 2.24 10.88 -0.16
C ALA A 47 1.04 10.91 0.79
N PHE A 48 1.13 10.26 1.95
CA PHE A 48 0.01 10.18 2.89
C PHE A 48 -0.35 11.53 3.51
N VAL A 49 0.60 12.44 3.73
CA VAL A 49 0.29 13.81 4.15
C VAL A 49 -0.62 14.52 3.14
N GLU A 50 -0.35 14.35 1.85
CA GLU A 50 -1.18 14.94 0.79
C GLU A 50 -2.54 14.23 0.66
N GLN A 51 -2.54 12.90 0.73
CA GLN A 51 -3.77 12.11 0.70
C GLN A 51 -4.71 12.48 1.88
N GLU A 52 -4.19 12.62 3.09
CA GLU A 52 -4.98 13.00 4.28
C GLU A 52 -5.60 14.39 4.13
N LYS A 53 -4.86 15.35 3.56
CA LYS A 53 -5.41 16.68 3.25
C LYS A 53 -6.52 16.60 2.21
N ARG A 54 -6.28 15.85 1.14
CA ARG A 54 -7.21 15.70 0.01
C ARG A 54 -8.48 14.93 0.38
N PHE A 55 -8.37 13.93 1.24
CA PHE A 55 -9.43 13.01 1.64
C PHE A 55 -9.81 13.15 3.11
N LYS A 56 -9.71 14.37 3.66
CA LYS A 56 -10.00 14.68 5.08
C LYS A 56 -11.40 14.24 5.56
N GLU A 57 -12.37 14.17 4.65
CA GLU A 57 -13.76 13.76 4.95
C GLU A 57 -13.98 12.25 4.73
N GLU A 58 -12.97 11.56 4.18
CA GLU A 58 -13.00 10.13 3.84
C GLU A 58 -11.84 9.39 4.54
N MET A 59 -11.56 9.72 5.81
CA MET A 59 -10.43 9.15 6.55
C MET A 59 -10.47 7.63 6.68
N GLU A 60 -11.66 7.03 6.68
CA GLU A 60 -11.82 5.57 6.63
C GLU A 60 -11.18 4.96 5.38
N ARG A 61 -11.27 5.63 4.23
CA ARG A 61 -10.59 5.20 3.00
C ARG A 61 -9.08 5.31 3.15
N VAL A 62 -8.58 6.40 3.72
CA VAL A 62 -7.14 6.59 3.96
C VAL A 62 -6.61 5.50 4.90
N ASN A 63 -7.35 5.17 5.95
CA ASN A 63 -7.04 4.06 6.86
C ASN A 63 -7.03 2.70 6.12
N GLY A 64 -8.01 2.47 5.23
CA GLY A 64 -8.03 1.29 4.37
C GLY A 64 -6.76 1.14 3.52
N TRP A 65 -6.26 2.24 2.95
CA TRP A 65 -4.99 2.24 2.21
C TRP A 65 -3.80 1.89 3.09
N ARG A 66 -3.72 2.43 4.31
CA ARG A 66 -2.65 2.13 5.27
C ARG A 66 -2.63 0.65 5.63
N ILE A 67 -3.80 0.09 5.92
CA ILE A 67 -3.95 -1.34 6.24
C ILE A 67 -3.51 -2.19 5.05
N ALA A 68 -4.00 -1.90 3.85
CA ALA A 68 -3.68 -2.70 2.67
C ALA A 68 -2.17 -2.67 2.32
N LEU A 69 -1.52 -1.51 2.47
CA LEU A 69 -0.07 -1.38 2.28
C LEU A 69 0.75 -2.13 3.32
N LYS A 70 0.32 -2.10 4.59
CA LYS A 70 0.97 -2.87 5.65
C LYS A 70 0.83 -4.37 5.42
N GLU A 71 -0.36 -4.83 5.07
CA GLU A 71 -0.61 -6.26 4.85
C GLU A 71 0.12 -6.78 3.63
N VAL A 72 0.17 -6.00 2.54
CA VAL A 72 0.87 -6.42 1.33
C VAL A 72 2.39 -6.47 1.54
N SER A 73 2.95 -5.61 2.39
CA SER A 73 4.39 -5.62 2.71
C SER A 73 4.81 -6.74 3.65
N GLU A 74 3.86 -7.38 4.34
CA GLU A 74 4.09 -8.56 5.17
C GLU A 74 4.03 -9.87 4.38
N LEU A 75 3.62 -9.83 3.10
CA LEU A 75 3.66 -11.01 2.23
C LEU A 75 5.07 -11.28 1.74
N ALA A 76 5.41 -12.56 1.57
CA ALA A 76 6.61 -12.95 0.84
C ALA A 76 6.53 -12.39 -0.59
N GLY A 77 7.58 -11.71 -1.02
CA GLY A 77 7.61 -10.94 -2.27
C GLY A 77 8.95 -10.97 -2.97
N MET A 78 8.98 -10.37 -4.15
CA MET A 78 10.23 -10.11 -4.87
C MET A 78 10.70 -8.69 -4.56
N ASP A 79 11.89 -8.58 -3.99
CA ASP A 79 12.59 -7.30 -3.83
C ASP A 79 13.51 -7.10 -5.04
N LEU A 80 13.25 -6.05 -5.80
CA LEU A 80 14.02 -5.65 -6.98
C LEU A 80 14.77 -4.33 -6.71
N GLY A 81 15.20 -4.10 -5.46
CA GLY A 81 16.11 -3.02 -5.09
C GLY A 81 17.41 -3.03 -5.90
N ASP A 82 18.06 -1.87 -5.99
CA ASP A 82 19.36 -1.76 -6.65
C ASP A 82 20.40 -2.60 -5.90
N GLY A 83 21.18 -3.38 -6.65
CA GLY A 83 22.30 -4.17 -6.12
C GLY A 83 23.46 -3.35 -5.59
#